data_AF-A0A7K9Z407-F1
#
_entry.id   AF-A0A7K9Z407-F1
#
_cell.length_a   1.000
_cell.length_b   1.000
_cell.length_c   1.000
_cell.angle_alpha   90.00
_cell.angle_beta   90.00
_cell.angle_gamma   90.00
#
_symmetry.space_group_name_H-M   'P 1'
#
loop_
_entity.id
_entity.type
_entity.pdbx_description
1 polymer ?
#
loop_
_entity_poly.entity_id
_entity_poly.type
_entity_poly.pdbx_seq_one_letter_code
_entity_poly.pdbx_strand_id
1 'polypeptide(L)'
;LEWLDLSGNAISQLGPLAGLKALAVLNLSRNRISSLEPLGSCESLQSLNLAGNQVSSLQQLRCLAGLRRLESLRLRDALGQLSNPVCSTAAYRAALPELLPGLRDVDGERVSGRGSELFQLCRDLDSSLGHGPGPAPPRAAQPWVQAGFWEPPPLRRSSIVEEAYRQFGKALRECRELGRRADDTIAQAERALSGRTDAGSYVF
;
A
#
# COMPACT_ATOMS: atom_id res chain seq x y z
N LEU A 1 41.15 5.60 4.42
CA LEU A 1 39.85 6.21 4.11
C LEU A 1 38.98 5.14 3.49
N GLU A 2 37.89 4.74 4.16
CA GLU A 2 37.03 3.64 3.70
C GLU A 2 35.72 4.13 3.10
N TRP A 3 35.26 5.32 3.50
CA TRP A 3 34.04 5.94 3.02
C TRP A 3 34.33 7.34 2.51
N LEU A 4 33.75 7.68 1.35
CA LEU A 4 33.90 8.99 0.73
C LEU A 4 32.60 9.39 0.03
N ASP A 5 32.07 10.55 0.40
CA ASP A 5 30.94 11.18 -0.26
C ASP A 5 31.36 12.46 -0.96
N LEU A 6 31.14 12.47 -2.27
CA LEU A 6 31.41 13.56 -3.20
C LEU A 6 30.16 13.91 -4.00
N SER A 7 28.98 13.57 -3.50
CA SER A 7 27.72 13.83 -4.19
C SER A 7 27.39 15.31 -4.30
N GLY A 8 26.64 15.68 -5.36
CA GLY A 8 26.16 17.05 -5.55
C GLY A 8 27.24 18.05 -5.97
N ASN A 9 28.28 17.58 -6.66
CA ASN A 9 29.38 18.42 -7.14
C ASN A 9 29.39 18.51 -8.68
N ALA A 10 30.43 19.13 -9.24
CA ALA A 10 30.65 19.23 -10.69
C ALA A 10 31.81 18.35 -11.17
N ILE A 11 32.06 17.21 -10.50
CA ILE A 11 33.18 16.33 -10.78
C ILE A 11 32.98 15.66 -12.14
N SER A 12 33.99 15.73 -13.00
CA SER A 12 34.03 15.05 -14.30
C SER A 12 35.21 14.09 -14.43
N GLN A 13 36.23 14.23 -13.57
CA GLN A 13 37.47 13.46 -13.61
C GLN A 13 37.70 12.75 -12.27
N LEU A 14 38.01 11.46 -12.34
CA LEU A 14 38.19 10.60 -11.17
C LEU A 14 39.66 10.23 -10.92
N GLY A 15 40.60 10.78 -11.68
CA GLY A 15 42.04 10.49 -11.58
C GLY A 15 42.60 10.50 -10.14
N PRO A 16 42.28 11.51 -9.31
CA PRO A 16 42.74 11.55 -7.91
C PRO A 16 42.24 10.39 -7.03
N LEU A 17 41.16 9.69 -7.41
CA LEU A 17 40.59 8.59 -6.65
C LEU A 17 41.30 7.25 -6.90
N ALA A 18 42.07 7.13 -8.00
CA ALA A 18 42.71 5.87 -8.38
C ALA A 18 43.67 5.30 -7.32
N GLY A 19 44.24 6.15 -6.47
CA GLY A 19 45.15 5.76 -5.39
C GLY A 19 44.47 5.25 -4.12
N LEU A 20 43.14 5.36 -3.99
CA LEU A 20 42.41 5.07 -2.75
C LEU A 20 42.08 3.58 -2.61
N LYS A 21 43.12 2.74 -2.47
CA LYS A 21 42.99 1.27 -2.42
C LYS A 21 42.14 0.72 -1.26
N ALA A 22 42.01 1.49 -0.18
CA ALA A 22 41.21 1.12 1.00
C ALA A 22 39.75 1.60 0.91
N LEU A 23 39.36 2.30 -0.16
CA LEU A 23 38.01 2.83 -0.29
C LEU A 23 37.01 1.70 -0.50
N ALA A 24 36.04 1.59 0.39
CA ALA A 24 34.98 0.59 0.38
C ALA A 24 33.65 1.17 -0.11
N VAL A 25 33.35 2.42 0.21
CA VAL A 25 32.08 3.07 -0.16
C VAL A 25 32.37 4.43 -0.80
N LEU A 26 31.82 4.64 -2.00
CA LEU A 26 31.97 5.86 -2.76
C LEU A 26 30.62 6.37 -3.26
N ASN A 27 30.24 7.56 -2.80
CA ASN A 27 29.08 8.27 -3.31
C ASN A 27 29.53 9.39 -4.27
N LEU A 28 29.19 9.25 -5.55
CA LEU A 28 29.47 10.19 -6.63
C LEU A 28 28.17 10.67 -7.31
N SER A 29 27.02 10.48 -6.66
CA SER A 29 25.72 10.89 -7.25
C SER A 29 25.65 12.39 -7.53
N ARG A 30 24.85 12.80 -8.52
CA ARG A 30 24.70 14.21 -8.93
C ARG A 30 26.03 14.88 -9.28
N ASN A 31 26.76 14.30 -10.23
CA ASN A 31 28.01 14.83 -10.78
C ASN A 31 27.96 14.83 -12.32
N ARG A 32 29.10 15.02 -12.98
CA ARG A 32 29.24 15.09 -14.46
C ARG A 32 30.20 14.03 -14.98
N ILE A 33 30.19 12.85 -14.37
CA ILE A 33 31.14 11.78 -14.67
C ILE A 33 30.68 11.03 -15.90
N SER A 34 31.55 10.92 -16.89
CA SER A 34 31.34 10.11 -18.09
C SER A 34 32.31 8.93 -18.18
N SER A 35 33.50 9.02 -17.59
CA SER A 35 34.49 7.93 -17.54
C SER A 35 34.69 7.40 -16.13
N LEU A 36 34.75 6.08 -16.00
CA LEU A 36 34.94 5.36 -14.73
C LEU A 36 36.30 4.66 -14.64
N GLU A 37 37.14 4.78 -15.67
CA GLU A 37 38.44 4.08 -15.75
C GLU A 37 39.29 4.19 -14.48
N PRO A 38 39.42 5.37 -13.82
CA PRO A 38 40.24 5.50 -12.61
C PRO A 38 39.74 4.66 -11.42
N LEU A 39 38.45 4.28 -11.40
CA LEU A 39 37.88 3.46 -10.32
C LEU A 39 38.28 1.99 -10.42
N GLY A 40 38.76 1.52 -11.58
CA GLY A 40 39.20 0.14 -11.76
C GLY A 40 40.36 -0.27 -10.84
N SER A 41 41.10 0.70 -10.29
CA SER A 41 42.19 0.47 -9.33
C SER A 41 41.74 0.45 -7.86
N CYS A 42 40.47 0.73 -7.56
CA CYS A 42 39.92 0.76 -6.20
C CYS A 42 39.49 -0.65 -5.75
N GLU A 43 40.44 -1.56 -5.56
CA GLU A 43 40.20 -3.01 -5.34
C GLU A 43 39.30 -3.36 -4.12
N SER A 44 39.23 -2.47 -3.13
CA SER A 44 38.40 -2.68 -1.93
C SER A 44 36.96 -2.17 -2.06
N LEU A 45 36.61 -1.57 -3.20
CA LEU A 45 35.32 -0.91 -3.40
C LEU A 45 34.19 -1.95 -3.37
N GLN A 46 33.22 -1.72 -2.48
CA GLN A 46 32.06 -2.58 -2.23
C GLN A 46 30.75 -1.92 -2.64
N SER A 47 30.63 -0.61 -2.46
CA SER A 47 29.44 0.16 -2.83
C SER A 47 29.81 1.41 -3.62
N LEU A 48 29.19 1.56 -4.78
CA LEU A 48 29.39 2.68 -5.69
C LEU A 48 28.04 3.29 -6.09
N ASN A 49 27.84 4.57 -5.76
CA ASN A 49 26.68 5.33 -6.21
C ASN A 49 27.09 6.36 -7.28
N LEU A 50 26.60 6.17 -8.49
CA LEU A 50 26.81 7.03 -9.66
C LEU A 50 25.51 7.64 -10.17
N ALA A 51 24.39 7.58 -9.43
CA ALA A 51 23.11 8.09 -9.89
C ALA A 51 23.17 9.57 -10.30
N GLY A 52 22.65 9.91 -11.48
CA GLY A 52 22.65 11.30 -11.98
C GLY A 52 24.03 11.75 -12.46
N ASN A 53 24.67 10.91 -13.27
CA ASN A 53 25.91 11.21 -13.99
C ASN A 53 25.69 11.05 -15.51
N GLN A 54 26.77 11.02 -16.28
CA GLN A 54 26.78 11.04 -17.75
C GLN A 54 27.33 9.72 -18.34
N VAL A 55 27.16 8.60 -17.64
CA VAL A 55 27.55 7.26 -18.12
C VAL A 55 26.56 6.83 -19.20
N SER A 56 27.03 6.75 -20.45
CA SER A 56 26.18 6.60 -21.62
C SER A 56 26.21 5.21 -22.26
N SER A 57 27.17 4.36 -21.89
CA SER A 57 27.32 3.04 -22.49
C SER A 57 27.73 1.97 -21.48
N LEU A 58 27.31 0.73 -21.74
CA LEU A 58 27.72 -0.45 -20.97
C LEU A 58 29.24 -0.70 -21.05
N GLN A 59 29.87 -0.24 -22.13
CA GLN A 59 31.32 -0.34 -22.31
C GLN A 59 32.09 0.37 -21.20
N GLN A 60 31.59 1.52 -20.74
CA GLN A 60 32.23 2.30 -19.66
C GLN A 60 32.19 1.56 -18.32
N LEU A 61 31.27 0.62 -18.12
CA LEU A 61 31.19 -0.18 -16.90
C LEU A 61 32.22 -1.32 -16.87
N ARG A 62 32.86 -1.65 -18.00
CA ARG A 62 33.82 -2.77 -18.08
C ARG A 62 35.05 -2.58 -17.21
N CYS A 63 35.46 -1.33 -16.98
CA CYS A 63 36.55 -1.04 -16.05
C CYS A 63 36.26 -1.49 -14.60
N LEU A 64 34.98 -1.62 -14.23
CA LEU A 64 34.56 -2.10 -12.92
C LEU A 64 34.58 -3.63 -12.81
N ALA A 65 34.71 -4.37 -13.91
CA ALA A 65 34.69 -5.83 -13.91
C ALA A 65 35.86 -6.46 -13.14
N GLY A 66 36.96 -5.72 -12.96
CA GLY A 66 38.08 -6.13 -12.12
C GLY A 66 37.80 -6.04 -10.61
N LEU A 67 36.74 -5.34 -10.20
CA LEU A 67 36.43 -5.07 -8.79
C LEU A 67 35.66 -6.24 -8.16
N ARG A 68 36.41 -7.24 -7.68
CA ARG A 68 35.85 -8.48 -7.11
C ARG A 68 35.00 -8.29 -5.84
N ARG A 69 35.16 -7.15 -5.17
CA ARG A 69 34.43 -6.82 -3.93
C ARG A 69 33.20 -5.96 -4.17
N LEU A 70 32.95 -5.53 -5.40
CA LEU A 70 31.83 -4.65 -5.71
C LEU A 70 30.51 -5.44 -5.62
N GLU A 71 29.73 -5.15 -4.58
CA GLU A 71 28.45 -5.82 -4.31
C GLU A 71 27.26 -4.91 -4.65
N SER A 72 27.42 -3.58 -4.55
CA SER A 72 26.33 -2.63 -4.75
C SER A 72 26.70 -1.54 -5.76
N LEU A 73 25.88 -1.40 -6.81
CA LEU A 73 26.05 -0.39 -7.85
C LEU A 73 24.74 0.35 -8.09
N ARG A 74 24.74 1.68 -7.97
CA ARG A 74 23.59 2.51 -8.37
C ARG A 74 23.97 3.41 -9.54
N LEU A 75 23.27 3.28 -10.66
CA LEU A 75 23.36 4.15 -11.82
C LEU A 75 22.08 4.97 -12.02
N ARG A 76 20.97 4.58 -11.39
CA ARG A 76 19.75 5.39 -11.28
C ARG A 76 19.22 5.39 -9.85
N ASP A 77 18.49 6.46 -9.54
CA ASP A 77 17.70 6.63 -8.34
C ASP A 77 16.35 7.24 -8.75
N ALA A 78 15.30 6.44 -8.67
CA ALA A 78 13.96 6.84 -9.05
C ALA A 78 13.36 7.89 -8.10
N LEU A 79 13.70 7.82 -6.81
CA LEU A 79 13.21 8.77 -5.79
C LEU A 79 13.84 10.13 -6.01
N GLY A 80 15.15 10.15 -6.29
CA GLY A 80 15.90 11.37 -6.58
C GLY A 80 15.73 11.91 -8.00
N GLN A 81 14.98 11.22 -8.88
CA GLN A 81 14.90 11.49 -10.33
C GLN A 81 16.28 11.58 -11.00
N LEU A 82 17.23 10.79 -10.51
CA LEU A 82 18.60 10.75 -11.02
C LEU A 82 18.75 9.53 -11.91
N SER A 83 19.29 9.73 -13.10
CA SER A 83 19.51 8.62 -14.04
C SER A 83 20.77 8.88 -14.85
N ASN A 84 21.44 7.81 -15.25
CA ASN A 84 22.48 7.85 -16.27
C ASN A 84 21.87 7.49 -17.63
N PRO A 85 22.38 8.03 -18.75
CA PRO A 85 21.86 7.69 -20.07
C PRO A 85 21.86 6.18 -20.37
N VAL A 86 22.84 5.43 -19.84
CA VAL A 86 22.91 3.96 -19.97
C VAL A 86 21.68 3.24 -19.42
N CYS A 87 20.99 3.80 -18.42
CA CYS A 87 19.81 3.20 -17.80
C CYS A 87 18.59 3.18 -18.73
N SER A 88 18.61 3.97 -19.82
CA SER A 88 17.52 4.00 -20.82
C SER A 88 17.62 2.86 -21.84
N THR A 89 18.76 2.17 -21.90
CA THR A 89 18.96 1.04 -22.82
C THR A 89 18.23 -0.20 -22.30
N ALA A 90 17.41 -0.85 -23.13
CA ALA A 90 16.67 -2.07 -22.74
C ALA A 90 17.60 -3.20 -22.25
N ALA A 91 18.80 -3.31 -22.81
CA ALA A 91 19.81 -4.29 -22.42
C ALA A 91 20.51 -3.99 -21.08
N TYR A 92 20.31 -2.80 -20.50
CA TYR A 92 21.01 -2.36 -19.29
C TYR A 92 20.90 -3.37 -18.15
N ARG A 93 19.66 -3.74 -17.81
CA ARG A 93 19.41 -4.62 -16.67
C ARG A 93 19.91 -6.05 -16.92
N ALA A 94 19.78 -6.54 -18.14
CA ALA A 94 20.17 -7.89 -18.54
C ALA A 94 21.70 -8.05 -18.67
N ALA A 95 22.41 -7.01 -19.08
CA ALA A 95 23.85 -7.06 -19.28
C ALA A 95 24.66 -6.90 -17.98
N LEU A 96 24.09 -6.30 -16.93
CA LEU A 96 24.80 -6.06 -15.66
C LEU A 96 25.27 -7.35 -14.97
N PRO A 97 24.45 -8.42 -14.86
CA PRO A 97 24.94 -9.70 -14.31
C PRO A 97 26.05 -10.34 -15.13
N GLU A 98 26.04 -10.18 -16.46
CA GLU A 98 27.09 -10.72 -17.33
C GLU A 98 28.40 -9.94 -17.19
N LEU A 99 28.31 -8.61 -17.09
CA LEU A 99 29.47 -7.72 -16.96
C LEU A 99 30.07 -7.75 -15.54
N LEU A 100 29.21 -7.85 -14.51
CA LEU A 100 29.55 -7.69 -13.10
C LEU A 100 28.83 -8.78 -12.27
N PRO A 101 29.28 -10.04 -12.35
CA PRO A 101 28.57 -11.18 -11.72
C PRO A 101 28.57 -11.15 -10.19
N GLY A 102 29.43 -10.34 -9.56
CA GLY A 102 29.50 -10.19 -8.10
C GLY A 102 28.42 -9.28 -7.49
N LEU A 103 27.62 -8.60 -8.31
CA LEU A 103 26.63 -7.63 -7.82
C LEU A 103 25.46 -8.33 -7.11
N ARG A 104 25.14 -7.79 -5.93
CA ARG A 104 24.01 -8.19 -5.09
C ARG A 104 22.87 -7.20 -5.19
N ASP A 105 23.19 -5.92 -5.25
CA ASP A 105 22.20 -4.85 -5.25
C ASP A 105 22.50 -3.88 -6.40
N VAL A 106 21.51 -3.63 -7.23
CA VAL A 106 21.61 -2.73 -8.37
C VAL A 106 20.45 -1.76 -8.38
N ASP A 107 20.75 -0.46 -8.40
CA ASP A 107 19.75 0.62 -8.38
C ASP A 107 18.77 0.56 -7.19
N GLY A 108 19.23 -0.03 -6.08
CA GLY A 108 18.42 -0.22 -4.88
C GLY A 108 17.59 -1.51 -4.88
N GLU A 109 17.63 -2.30 -5.96
CA GLU A 109 16.98 -3.59 -6.02
C GLU A 109 17.98 -4.73 -5.85
N ARG A 110 17.62 -5.70 -5.02
CA ARG A 110 18.42 -6.91 -4.83
C ARG A 110 18.28 -7.83 -6.05
N VAL A 111 19.41 -8.13 -6.71
CA VAL A 111 19.47 -8.96 -7.92
C VAL A 111 20.04 -10.36 -7.68
N SER A 112 20.76 -10.57 -6.57
CA SER A 112 21.30 -11.90 -6.23
C SER A 112 21.34 -12.15 -4.72
N GLY A 113 21.46 -13.43 -4.33
CA GLY A 113 21.49 -13.86 -2.94
C GLY A 113 20.12 -14.06 -2.29
N ARG A 114 20.09 -14.37 -0.99
CA ARG A 114 18.83 -14.66 -0.27
C ARG A 114 17.86 -13.48 -0.35
N GLY A 115 16.65 -13.70 -0.82
CA GLY A 115 15.61 -12.68 -0.95
C GLY A 115 15.53 -11.96 -2.31
N SER A 116 16.45 -12.22 -3.26
CA SER A 116 16.31 -11.69 -4.63
C SER A 116 15.11 -12.30 -5.37
N GLU A 117 14.74 -13.54 -5.05
CA GLU A 117 13.58 -14.24 -5.61
C GLU A 117 12.27 -13.48 -5.37
N LEU A 118 12.08 -12.91 -4.18
CA LEU A 118 10.88 -12.15 -3.84
C LEU A 118 10.80 -10.87 -4.68
N PHE A 119 11.91 -10.14 -4.81
CA PHE A 119 11.97 -8.95 -5.66
C PHE A 119 11.74 -9.28 -7.13
N GLN A 120 12.28 -10.40 -7.62
CA GLN A 120 12.05 -10.87 -8.97
C GLN A 120 10.56 -11.20 -9.20
N LEU A 121 9.93 -11.92 -8.26
CA LEU A 121 8.50 -12.22 -8.30
C LEU A 121 7.63 -10.95 -8.31
N CYS A 122 7.94 -9.97 -7.46
CA CYS A 122 7.24 -8.69 -7.47
C CYS A 122 7.36 -7.99 -8.83
N ARG A 123 8.56 -7.98 -9.42
CA ARG A 123 8.77 -7.38 -10.74
C ARG A 123 8.00 -8.11 -11.84
N ASP A 124 7.99 -9.44 -11.81
CA ASP A 124 7.28 -10.26 -12.79
C ASP A 124 5.76 -10.04 -12.67
N LEU A 125 5.24 -9.89 -11.45
CA LEU A 125 3.84 -9.51 -11.20
C LEU A 125 3.53 -8.10 -11.73
N ASP A 126 4.34 -7.09 -11.40
CA ASP A 126 4.15 -5.72 -11.89
C ASP A 126 4.17 -5.65 -13.42
N SER A 127 5.09 -6.39 -14.05
CA SER A 127 5.20 -6.48 -15.51
C SER A 127 3.98 -7.15 -16.14
N SER A 128 3.39 -8.14 -15.44
CA SER A 128 2.16 -8.82 -15.86
C SER A 128 0.94 -7.90 -15.72
N LEU A 129 0.93 -7.03 -14.71
CA LEU A 129 -0.12 -6.03 -14.49
C LEU A 129 -0.07 -4.87 -15.50
N GLY A 130 1.10 -4.59 -16.07
CA GLY A 130 1.33 -3.49 -17.02
C GLY A 130 0.86 -3.69 -18.46
N HIS A 131 0.33 -4.87 -18.83
CA HIS A 131 -0.09 -5.19 -20.21
C HIS A 131 -1.60 -5.05 -20.47
N GLY A 132 -2.38 -4.54 -19.51
CA GLY A 132 -3.76 -4.12 -19.76
C GLY A 132 -3.79 -2.79 -20.54
N PRO A 133 -4.78 -2.55 -21.42
CA PRO A 133 -4.98 -1.22 -22.00
C PRO A 133 -5.07 -0.22 -20.83
N GLY A 134 -4.28 0.86 -20.92
CA GLY A 134 -4.14 1.85 -19.84
C GLY A 134 -5.50 2.31 -19.30
N PRO A 135 -5.57 2.77 -18.04
CA PRO A 135 -6.83 3.09 -17.41
C PRO A 135 -7.59 4.07 -18.30
N ALA A 136 -8.78 3.66 -18.73
CA ALA A 136 -9.74 4.57 -19.36
C ALA A 136 -9.83 5.85 -18.50
N PRO A 137 -10.02 7.03 -19.11
CA PRO A 137 -10.16 8.28 -18.36
C PRO A 137 -11.12 8.05 -17.19
N PRO A 138 -10.84 8.58 -15.99
CA PRO A 138 -11.53 8.18 -14.77
C PRO A 138 -13.02 8.34 -14.99
N ARG A 139 -13.71 7.20 -15.21
CA ARG A 139 -15.15 7.16 -15.15
C ARG A 139 -15.46 7.63 -13.74
N ALA A 140 -16.30 8.66 -13.63
CA ALA A 140 -16.76 9.19 -12.36
C ALA A 140 -17.03 8.02 -11.41
N ALA A 141 -16.38 8.03 -10.24
CA ALA A 141 -16.40 6.91 -9.31
C ALA A 141 -17.85 6.45 -9.10
N GLN A 142 -18.19 5.29 -9.65
CA GLN A 142 -19.49 4.69 -9.41
C GLN A 142 -19.44 4.03 -8.03
N PRO A 143 -20.47 4.19 -7.19
CA PRO A 143 -20.50 3.51 -5.91
C PRO A 143 -20.35 2.00 -6.15
N TRP A 144 -19.46 1.36 -5.38
CA TRP A 144 -19.17 -0.09 -5.43
C TRP A 144 -20.40 -0.97 -5.17
N VAL A 145 -21.50 -0.35 -4.76
CA VAL A 145 -22.76 -0.95 -4.39
C VAL A 145 -23.88 -0.12 -5.00
N GLN A 146 -24.82 -0.77 -5.71
CA GLN A 146 -25.99 -0.08 -6.25
C GLN A 146 -26.84 0.52 -5.12
N ALA A 147 -27.45 1.68 -5.36
CA ALA A 147 -28.43 2.23 -4.45
C ALA A 147 -29.55 1.18 -4.23
N GLY A 148 -29.81 0.82 -2.96
CA GLY A 148 -30.77 -0.22 -2.60
C GLY A 148 -30.21 -1.62 -2.37
N PHE A 149 -28.90 -1.87 -2.56
CA PHE A 149 -28.30 -3.18 -2.25
C PHE A 149 -28.43 -3.58 -0.76
N TRP A 150 -28.35 -2.59 0.13
CA TRP A 150 -28.54 -2.79 1.57
C TRP A 150 -30.00 -2.61 2.00
N GLU A 151 -30.89 -2.29 1.07
CA GLU A 151 -32.31 -2.22 1.38
C GLU A 151 -32.90 -3.63 1.37
N PRO A 152 -33.72 -3.98 2.38
CA PRO A 152 -34.40 -5.26 2.38
C PRO A 152 -35.21 -5.39 1.08
N PRO A 153 -35.22 -6.57 0.44
CA PRO A 153 -36.00 -6.78 -0.77
C PRO A 153 -37.46 -6.37 -0.51
N PRO A 154 -38.12 -5.69 -1.46
CA PRO A 154 -39.48 -5.22 -1.25
C PRO A 154 -40.33 -6.41 -0.81
N LEU A 155 -41.01 -6.24 0.32
CA LEU A 155 -41.87 -7.26 0.93
C LEU A 155 -42.69 -7.88 -0.20
N ARG A 156 -42.44 -9.17 -0.51
CA ARG A 156 -43.33 -9.89 -1.41
C ARG A 156 -44.70 -9.78 -0.78
N ARG A 157 -45.63 -9.09 -1.45
CA ARG A 157 -47.03 -8.93 -1.03
C ARG A 157 -47.66 -10.32 -0.98
N SER A 158 -47.40 -11.04 0.10
CA SER A 158 -48.04 -12.29 0.42
C SER A 158 -49.28 -11.93 1.21
N SER A 159 -50.45 -12.26 0.68
CA SER A 159 -51.74 -12.08 1.35
C SER A 159 -51.74 -12.64 2.78
N ILE A 160 -50.89 -13.64 3.03
CA ILE A 160 -50.69 -14.27 4.34
C ILE A 160 -50.05 -13.30 5.35
N VAL A 161 -49.06 -12.51 4.94
CA VAL A 161 -48.36 -11.58 5.86
C VAL A 161 -49.26 -10.38 6.20
N GLU A 162 -50.00 -9.87 5.23
CA GLU A 162 -51.01 -8.81 5.45
C GLU A 162 -52.16 -9.28 6.35
N GLU A 163 -52.64 -10.51 6.13
CA GLU A 163 -53.67 -11.11 6.98
C GLU A 163 -53.16 -11.32 8.42
N ALA A 164 -51.91 -11.79 8.58
CA ALA A 164 -51.30 -11.96 9.89
C ALA A 164 -51.18 -10.63 10.64
N TYR A 165 -50.73 -9.55 9.99
CA TYR A 165 -50.66 -8.22 10.59
C TYR A 165 -52.04 -7.68 10.97
N ARG A 166 -53.06 -7.91 10.14
CA ARG A 166 -54.44 -7.51 10.43
C ARG A 166 -55.02 -8.25 11.63
N GLN A 167 -54.79 -9.55 11.72
CA GLN A 167 -55.26 -10.40 12.83
C GLN A 167 -54.56 -10.01 14.13
N PHE A 168 -53.25 -9.79 14.09
CA PHE A 168 -52.49 -9.31 15.25
C PHE A 168 -52.97 -7.94 15.73
N GLY A 169 -53.24 -7.02 14.79
CA GLY A 169 -53.80 -5.70 15.12
C GLY A 169 -55.20 -5.76 15.73
N LYS A 170 -56.04 -6.72 15.34
CA LYS A 170 -57.34 -6.96 15.98
C LYS A 170 -57.16 -7.48 17.41
N ALA A 171 -56.31 -8.48 17.61
CA ALA A 171 -56.04 -9.05 18.93
C ALA A 171 -55.50 -8.00 19.93
N LEU A 172 -54.59 -7.13 19.49
CA LEU A 172 -54.06 -6.05 20.35
C LEU A 172 -55.13 -5.04 20.78
N ARG A 173 -56.08 -4.71 19.90
CA ARG A 173 -57.19 -3.80 20.26
C ARG A 173 -58.11 -4.46 21.27
N GLU A 174 -58.43 -5.73 21.08
CA GLU A 174 -59.27 -6.50 21.99
C GLU A 174 -58.64 -6.62 23.38
N CYS A 175 -57.33 -6.91 23.46
CA CYS A 175 -56.60 -6.89 24.73
C CYS A 175 -56.65 -5.54 25.43
N ARG A 176 -56.53 -4.43 24.69
CA ARG A 176 -56.60 -3.08 25.27
C ARG A 176 -58.00 -2.73 25.77
N GLU A 177 -59.04 -3.14 25.06
CA GLU A 177 -60.42 -2.95 25.51
C GLU A 177 -60.74 -3.79 26.75
N LEU A 178 -60.27 -5.04 26.79
CA LEU A 178 -60.39 -5.89 27.98
C LEU A 178 -59.64 -5.29 29.17
N GLY A 179 -58.43 -4.76 28.94
CA GLY A 179 -57.67 -4.05 29.97
C GLY A 179 -58.44 -2.85 30.52
N ARG A 180 -58.98 -1.98 29.66
CA ARG A 180 -59.80 -0.84 30.10
C ARG A 180 -61.04 -1.27 30.87
N ARG A 181 -61.74 -2.31 30.42
CA ARG A 181 -62.91 -2.84 31.11
C ARG A 181 -62.55 -3.38 32.49
N ALA A 182 -61.42 -4.09 32.61
CA ALA A 182 -60.92 -4.58 33.89
C ALA A 182 -60.63 -3.40 34.84
N ASP A 183 -59.91 -2.38 34.35
CA ASP A 183 -59.60 -1.17 35.12
C ASP A 183 -60.88 -0.44 35.58
N ASP A 184 -61.87 -0.29 34.70
CA ASP A 184 -63.16 0.32 35.04
C ASP A 184 -63.92 -0.49 36.10
N THR A 185 -63.91 -1.83 36.01
CA THR A 185 -64.55 -2.70 37.01
C THR A 185 -63.82 -2.65 38.36
N ILE A 186 -62.49 -2.57 38.36
CA ILE A 186 -61.69 -2.41 39.58
C ILE A 186 -62.02 -1.07 40.22
N ALA A 187 -62.04 0.02 39.46
CA ALA A 187 -62.37 1.35 39.96
C ALA A 187 -63.82 1.41 40.50
N GLN A 188 -64.77 0.72 39.88
CA GLN A 188 -66.14 0.61 40.39
C GLN A 188 -66.20 -0.19 41.71
N ALA A 189 -65.48 -1.31 41.81
CA ALA A 189 -65.40 -2.10 43.02
C ALA A 189 -64.75 -1.33 44.17
N GLU A 190 -63.67 -0.59 43.91
CA GLU A 190 -63.00 0.29 44.87
C GLU A 190 -63.94 1.40 45.38
N ARG A 191 -64.71 2.04 44.49
CA ARG A 191 -65.73 3.04 44.92
C ARG A 191 -66.83 2.41 45.77
N ALA A 192 -67.30 1.22 45.43
CA ALA A 192 -68.32 0.51 46.21
C ALA A 192 -67.80 0.06 47.59
N LEU A 193 -66.50 -0.26 47.69
CA LEU A 193 -65.82 -0.59 48.96
C LEU A 193 -65.56 0.68 49.79
N SER A 194 -65.11 1.77 49.17
CA SER A 194 -64.89 3.07 49.83
C SER A 194 -66.20 3.69 50.35
N GLY A 195 -67.32 3.47 49.67
CA GLY A 195 -68.65 3.87 50.16
C GLY A 195 -69.19 3.02 51.31
N ARG A 196 -68.63 1.82 51.56
CA ARG A 196 -68.96 0.98 52.72
C ARG A 196 -68.08 1.27 53.92
N THR A 197 -66.87 1.82 53.75
CA THR A 197 -65.99 2.20 54.86
C THR A 197 -66.43 3.49 55.57
N ASP A 198 -67.23 4.36 54.94
CA ASP A 198 -67.84 5.53 55.59
C ASP A 198 -69.10 5.20 56.42
N ALA A 199 -69.65 3.98 56.30
CA ALA A 199 -70.80 3.51 57.08
C ALA A 199 -70.40 2.72 58.35
N GLY A 200 -69.16 2.87 58.81
CA GLY A 200 -68.59 2.22 59.99
C GLY A 200 -67.95 3.22 60.95
N SER A 201 -68.64 4.31 61.27
CA SER A 201 -68.29 5.15 62.42
C SER A 201 -68.50 4.35 63.71
N TYR A 202 -67.46 3.68 64.21
CA TYR A 202 -67.38 3.30 65.61
C TYR A 202 -66.76 4.46 66.40
N VAL A 203 -67.61 5.23 67.08
CA VAL A 203 -67.30 5.95 68.32
C VAL A 203 -68.09 5.22 69.41
N PHE A 204 -67.36 4.68 70.39
CA PHE A 204 -67.77 4.11 71.70
C PHE A 204 -69.10 3.35 71.80
#